data_AF-A0A5N6XIS6-F1
#
_entry.id   AF-A0A5N6XIS6-F1
#
_cell.length_a   1.000
_cell.length_b   1.000
_cell.length_c   1.000
_cell.angle_alpha   90.00
_cell.angle_beta   90.00
_cell.angle_gamma   90.00
#
_symmetry.space_group_name_H-M   'P 1'
#
loop_
_entity.id
_entity.type
_entity.pdbx_description
1 polymer ?
#
loop_
_entity_poly.entity_id
_entity_poly.type
_entity_poly.pdbx_seq_one_letter_code
_entity_poly.pdbx_strand_id
1 'polypeptide(L)'
;MKRDLSGGGFVHLGKDGVIRAISGSYEVVDARRLTSEQIKDILDIMPPTVVRKEDFHGVDGAKVAGHDALFHPAPGILPERPTEEEATERRKLVHQAQA
;
A
#
# COMPACT_ATOMS: atom_id res chain seq x y z
N MET A 1 13.16 3.97 0.11
CA MET A 1 12.28 3.54 -0.97
C MET A 1 12.11 4.71 -1.93
N LYS A 2 12.11 4.45 -3.24
CA LYS A 2 11.73 5.45 -4.25
C LYS A 2 10.27 5.84 -4.04
N ARG A 3 9.93 7.05 -4.44
CA ARG A 3 8.57 7.61 -4.37
C ARG A 3 8.18 8.15 -5.74
N ASP A 4 6.87 8.28 -5.93
CA ASP A 4 6.34 9.00 -7.07
C ASP A 4 6.69 10.49 -6.96
N LEU A 5 7.41 11.01 -7.96
CA LEU A 5 7.87 12.40 -7.99
C LEU A 5 6.73 13.38 -8.25
N SER A 6 5.59 12.91 -8.77
CA SER A 6 4.41 13.75 -8.97
C SER A 6 3.72 14.12 -7.65
N GLY A 7 4.06 13.43 -6.55
CA GLY A 7 3.40 13.59 -5.26
C GLY A 7 2.02 12.94 -5.14
N GLY A 8 1.49 12.32 -6.22
CA GLY A 8 0.20 11.66 -6.23
C GLY A 8 0.20 10.21 -5.72
N GLY A 9 1.38 9.66 -5.41
CA GLY A 9 1.54 8.29 -4.94
C GLY A 9 1.28 8.09 -3.45
N PHE A 10 1.24 6.83 -3.03
CA PHE A 10 1.02 6.42 -1.64
C PHE A 10 1.84 5.17 -1.28
N VAL A 11 1.90 4.85 0.01
CA VAL A 11 2.56 3.65 0.53
C VAL A 11 1.50 2.67 1.01
N HIS A 12 1.65 1.40 0.64
CA HIS A 12 0.72 0.33 1.01
C HIS A 12 1.47 -0.87 1.57
N LEU A 13 0.99 -1.42 2.68
CA LEU A 13 1.44 -2.71 3.20
C LEU A 13 0.51 -3.80 2.68
N GLY A 14 1.00 -4.59 1.74
CA GLY A 14 0.24 -5.71 1.17
C GLY A 14 0.08 -6.86 2.15
N LYS A 15 -1.01 -7.63 2.02
CA LYS A 15 -1.28 -8.85 2.82
C LYS A 15 -0.26 -9.97 2.60
N ASP A 16 0.62 -9.81 1.62
CA ASP A 16 1.78 -10.65 1.34
C ASP A 16 3.03 -10.24 2.14
N GLY A 17 2.94 -9.21 3.00
CA GLY A 17 4.05 -8.75 3.84
C GLY A 17 5.06 -7.87 3.12
N VAL A 18 4.71 -7.37 1.93
CA VAL A 18 5.56 -6.47 1.14
C VAL A 18 5.00 -5.06 1.22
N ILE A 19 5.85 -4.11 1.63
CA ILE A 19 5.52 -2.70 1.58
C ILE A 19 5.88 -2.15 0.21
N ARG A 20 4.93 -1.47 -0.43
CA ARG A 20 5.05 -0.95 -1.80
C ARG A 20 4.84 0.55 -1.81
N ALA A 21 5.68 1.26 -2.55
CA ALA A 21 5.40 2.61 -2.99
C ALA A 21 4.66 2.52 -4.31
N ILE A 22 3.50 3.16 -4.40
CA ILE A 22 2.57 3.09 -5.52
C ILE A 22 2.41 4.50 -6.07
N SER A 23 2.45 4.67 -7.39
CA SER A 23 2.25 5.96 -8.05
C SER A 23 0.79 6.40 -8.04
N GLY A 24 0.51 7.66 -8.41
CA GLY A 24 -0.87 8.13 -8.60
C GLY A 24 -1.65 7.34 -9.66
N SER A 25 -0.93 6.66 -10.57
CA SER A 25 -1.50 5.75 -11.57
C SER A 25 -1.63 4.31 -11.07
N TYR A 26 -1.50 4.04 -9.77
CA TYR A 26 -1.62 2.69 -9.18
C TYR A 26 -0.55 1.68 -9.65
N GLU A 27 0.58 2.16 -10.15
CA GLU A 27 1.73 1.33 -10.54
C GLU A 27 2.74 1.23 -9.38
N VAL A 28 3.31 0.05 -9.15
CA VAL A 28 4.33 -0.15 -8.12
C VAL A 28 5.66 0.44 -8.57
N VAL A 29 6.15 1.46 -7.87
CA VAL A 29 7.42 2.15 -8.20
C VAL A 29 8.61 1.66 -7.38
N ASP A 30 8.34 1.10 -6.20
CA ASP A 30 9.34 0.45 -5.35
C ASP A 30 8.68 -0.56 -4.41
N ALA A 31 9.41 -1.59 -4.03
CA ALA A 31 8.91 -2.64 -3.15
C ALA A 31 10.00 -3.07 -2.16
N ARG A 32 9.60 -3.28 -0.90
CA ARG A 32 10.47 -3.82 0.14
C ARG A 32 9.78 -4.97 0.84
N ARG A 33 10.49 -6.10 0.89
CA ARG A 33 10.10 -7.27 1.67
C ARG A 33 10.32 -7.01 3.15
N LEU A 34 9.34 -7.35 3.96
CA LEU A 34 9.42 -7.23 5.41
C LEU A 34 9.39 -8.63 6.03
N THR A 35 10.19 -8.82 7.07
CA THR A 35 10.09 -10.02 7.91
C THR A 35 8.81 -9.96 8.76
N SER A 36 8.37 -11.10 9.27
CA SER A 36 7.25 -11.16 10.23
C SER A 36 7.44 -10.23 11.43
N GLU A 37 8.67 -10.10 11.94
CA GLU A 37 9.03 -9.18 13.03
C GLU A 37 8.85 -7.72 12.62
N GLN A 38 9.34 -7.32 11.45
CA GLN A 38 9.18 -5.95 10.93
C GLN A 38 7.71 -5.61 10.66
N ILE A 39 6.91 -6.59 10.20
CA ILE A 39 5.47 -6.41 10.02
C ILE A 39 4.82 -6.14 11.38
N LYS A 40 5.15 -6.93 12.41
CA LYS A 40 4.64 -6.73 13.76
C LYS A 40 4.96 -5.32 14.29
N ASP A 41 6.19 -4.86 14.14
CA ASP A 41 6.61 -3.53 14.59
C ASP A 41 5.80 -2.40 13.93
N ILE A 42 5.52 -2.53 12.62
CA ILE A 42 4.67 -1.58 11.89
C ILE A 42 3.22 -1.65 12.41
N LEU A 43 2.67 -2.84 12.59
CA LEU A 43 1.30 -3.02 13.06
C LEU A 43 1.10 -2.48 14.49
N ASP A 44 2.13 -2.50 15.32
CA ASP A 44 2.07 -2.01 16.70
C ASP A 44 1.99 -0.48 16.80
N ILE A 45 2.46 0.25 15.77
CA ILE A 45 2.36 1.72 15.71
C ILE A 45 1.17 2.23 14.89
N MET A 46 0.50 1.36 14.13
CA MET A 46 -0.61 1.74 13.26
C MET A 46 -1.94 1.82 14.03
N PRO A 47 -2.81 2.80 13.73
CA PRO A 47 -4.13 2.86 14.33
C PRO A 47 -4.98 1.64 13.94
N PRO A 48 -5.76 1.05 14.86
CA PRO A 48 -6.63 -0.10 14.57
C PRO A 48 -7.70 0.20 13.49
N THR A 49 -8.03 1.47 13.28
CA THR A 49 -8.97 1.92 12.25
C THR A 49 -8.41 1.84 10.83
N VAL A 50 -7.08 1.73 10.68
CA VAL A 50 -6.38 1.76 9.39
C VAL A 50 -5.94 0.36 8.97
N VAL A 51 -5.66 -0.54 9.92
CA VAL A 51 -5.17 -1.88 9.63
C VAL A 51 -5.80 -2.92 10.54
N ARG A 52 -6.21 -4.06 9.95
CA ARG A 52 -6.67 -5.24 10.68
C ARG A 52 -5.48 -6.15 10.91
N LYS A 53 -5.03 -6.27 12.17
CA LYS A 53 -3.83 -7.06 12.52
C LYS A 53 -3.98 -8.53 12.16
N GLU A 54 -5.22 -9.03 12.15
CA GLU A 54 -5.58 -10.41 11.84
C GLU A 54 -5.22 -10.78 10.39
N ASP A 55 -5.26 -9.82 9.46
CA ASP A 55 -4.91 -10.03 8.05
C ASP A 55 -3.41 -10.39 7.87
N PHE A 56 -2.58 -10.22 8.90
CA PHE A 56 -1.12 -10.40 8.85
C PHE A 56 -0.60 -11.58 9.69
N HIS A 57 -1.49 -12.39 10.27
CA HIS A 57 -1.07 -13.52 11.08
C HIS A 57 -0.31 -14.56 10.25
N GLY A 58 0.95 -14.82 10.62
CA GLY A 58 1.83 -15.77 9.91
C GLY A 58 2.36 -15.27 8.57
N VAL A 59 2.13 -14.00 8.22
CA VAL A 59 2.63 -13.38 6.99
C VAL A 59 4.12 -13.07 7.14
N ASP A 60 4.90 -13.44 6.12
CA ASP A 60 6.34 -13.17 6.04
C ASP A 60 6.72 -12.78 4.62
N GLY A 61 6.89 -11.48 4.39
CA GLY A 61 7.23 -10.92 3.09
C GLY A 61 8.64 -11.28 2.63
N ALA A 62 9.53 -11.74 3.51
CA ALA A 62 10.84 -12.23 3.12
C ALA A 62 10.75 -13.47 2.20
N LYS A 63 9.64 -14.21 2.28
CA LYS A 63 9.33 -15.37 1.42
C LYS A 63 8.80 -15.00 0.04
N VAL A 64 8.39 -13.74 -0.17
CA VAL A 64 7.99 -13.28 -1.49
C VAL A 64 9.24 -13.12 -2.35
N ALA A 65 9.30 -13.84 -3.46
CA ALA A 65 10.47 -13.90 -4.33
C ALA A 65 10.08 -13.63 -5.78
N GLY A 66 11.01 -13.04 -6.53
CA GLY A 66 10.82 -12.70 -7.93
C GLY A 66 10.33 -11.28 -8.14
N HIS A 67 10.76 -10.67 -9.25
CA HIS A 67 10.36 -9.32 -9.63
C HIS A 67 8.84 -9.23 -9.80
N ASP A 68 8.23 -10.24 -10.43
CA ASP A 68 6.80 -10.18 -10.74
C ASP A 68 5.94 -10.12 -9.48
N ALA A 69 6.20 -10.99 -8.49
CA ALA A 69 5.47 -10.95 -7.22
C ALA A 69 5.66 -9.61 -6.46
N LEU A 70 6.80 -8.94 -6.63
CA LEU A 70 7.07 -7.66 -5.99
C LEU A 70 6.35 -6.48 -6.66
N PHE A 71 6.26 -6.48 -7.99
CA PHE A 71 5.78 -5.31 -8.77
C PHE A 71 4.40 -5.53 -9.43
N HIS A 72 3.97 -6.77 -9.59
CA HIS A 72 2.65 -7.18 -10.10
C HIS A 72 2.05 -8.27 -9.19
N PRO A 73 1.72 -7.95 -7.92
CA PRO A 73 1.20 -8.94 -6.99
C PRO A 73 -0.15 -9.50 -7.45
N ALA A 74 -0.51 -10.65 -6.87
CA ALA A 74 -1.79 -11.27 -7.14
C ALA A 74 -2.99 -10.32 -6.88
N PRO A 75 -4.11 -10.48 -7.61
CA PRO A 75 -5.33 -9.71 -7.37
C PRO A 75 -5.74 -9.72 -5.90
N GLY A 76 -6.15 -8.57 -5.37
CA GLY A 76 -6.58 -8.39 -3.98
C GLY A 76 -5.46 -8.07 -2.98
N ILE A 77 -4.19 -8.03 -3.40
CA ILE A 77 -3.08 -7.55 -2.56
C ILE A 77 -2.97 -6.02 -2.56
N LEU A 78 -3.14 -5.41 -3.73
CA LEU A 78 -3.17 -3.95 -3.88
C LEU A 78 -4.59 -3.42 -3.65
N PRO A 79 -4.73 -2.17 -3.16
CA PRO A 79 -6.03 -1.51 -3.14
C PRO A 79 -6.55 -1.34 -4.57
N GLU A 80 -7.87 -1.42 -4.71
CA GLU A 80 -8.54 -1.18 -5.99
C GLU A 80 -8.35 0.27 -6.42
N ARG A 81 -8.12 0.46 -7.72
CA ARG A 81 -8.11 1.81 -8.30
C ARG A 81 -9.54 2.37 -8.19
N PRO A 82 -9.72 3.56 -7.61
CA PRO A 82 -11.03 4.19 -7.55
C PRO A 82 -11.53 4.48 -8.96
N THR A 83 -12.84 4.47 -9.12
CA THR A 83 -13.49 4.97 -10.33
C THR A 83 -13.21 6.47 -10.51
N GLU A 84 -13.37 6.97 -11.74
CA GLU A 84 -13.15 8.39 -12.03
C GLU A 84 -14.10 9.30 -11.24
N GLU A 85 -15.31 8.82 -10.95
CA GLU A 85 -16.29 9.52 -10.12
C GLU A 85 -15.79 9.64 -8.68
N GLU A 86 -15.39 8.53 -8.05
CA GLU A 86 -14.83 8.53 -6.69
C GLU A 86 -13.55 9.40 -6.58
N ALA A 87 -12.69 9.34 -7.60
CA ALA A 87 -11.50 10.17 -7.66
C ALA A 87 -11.86 11.66 -7.76
N THR A 88 -12.89 12.00 -8.54
CA THR A 88 -13.40 13.37 -8.68
C THR A 88 -13.99 13.87 -7.36
N GLU A 89 -14.82 13.09 -6.68
CA GLU A 89 -15.40 13.45 -5.40
C GLU A 89 -14.31 13.66 -4.33
N ARG A 90 -13.29 12.80 -4.27
CA ARG A 90 -12.14 13.00 -3.38
C ARG A 90 -11.42 14.32 -3.66
N ARG A 91 -11.20 14.67 -4.93
CA ARG A 91 -10.56 15.95 -5.32
C ARG A 91 -11.39 17.15 -4.85
N LYS A 92 -12.73 17.08 -4.97
CA LYS A 92 -13.63 18.13 -4.46
C LYS A 92 -13.55 18.27 -2.95
N LEU A 93 -13.57 17.16 -2.21
CA LEU A 93 -13.49 17.16 -0.74
C LEU A 93 -12.17 17.78 -0.24
N VAL A 94 -11.04 17.42 -0.86
CA VAL A 94 -9.73 18.01 -0.52
C VAL A 94 -9.71 19.51 -0.81
N HIS A 95 -10.24 19.94 -1.95
CA HIS A 95 -10.30 21.36 -2.29
C HIS A 95 -11.19 22.15 -1.33
N GLN A 96 -12.33 21.59 -0.93
CA GLN A 96 -13.24 22.21 0.04
C GLN A 96 -12.65 22.28 1.45
N ALA A 97 -11.84 21.30 1.86
CA ALA A 97 -11.18 21.31 3.18
C ALA A 97 -10.00 22.29 3.27
N GLN A 98 -9.55 22.84 2.13
CA GLN A 98 -8.46 23.81 2.03
C GLN A 98 -8.93 25.26 1.82
N ALA A 99 -10.24 25.47 1.67
CA ALA A 99 -10.89 26.78 1.53
C ALA A 99 -11.47 27.27 2.86
#